data_AF-A0A151Z897-F1
#
_entry.id   AF-A0A151Z897-F1
#
_cell.length_a   1.000
_cell.length_b   1.000
_cell.length_c   1.000
_cell.angle_alpha   90.00
_cell.angle_beta   90.00
_cell.angle_gamma   90.00
#
_symmetry.space_group_name_H-M   'P 1'
#
loop_
_entity.id
_entity.type
_entity.pdbx_description
1 polymer ?
#
loop_
_entity_poly.entity_id
_entity_poly.type
_entity_poly.pdbx_seq_one_letter_code
_entity_poly.pdbx_strand_id
1 'polypeptide(L)'
;MFSNLNTNSTNALTEQQKKIIQNTTDKAETFVKDYYYHLYDTNRKEVVKLYKDISISIWNGTECKGITNIEKLLSEIPTSNHSVECYDCQPVTSDDPENPNILIVTSGKVTYNVQSSHSFHHTFLLIKDPTTQNLCISYDCLRLTS
;
A
#
# COMPACT_ATOMS: atom_id res chain seq x y z
N MET A 1 -2.14 -8.84 31.02
CA MET A 1 -2.26 -7.36 30.94
C MET A 1 -3.14 -6.98 29.74
N PHE A 2 -4.40 -7.41 29.77
CA PHE A 2 -5.52 -6.96 28.91
C PHE A 2 -6.81 -7.32 29.68
N SER A 3 -7.01 -6.73 30.85
CA SER A 3 -8.24 -6.91 31.65
C SER A 3 -9.04 -5.62 31.60
N ASN A 4 -10.30 -5.74 31.21
CA ASN A 4 -11.32 -4.70 31.02
C ASN A 4 -11.42 -4.09 29.61
N LEU A 5 -11.80 -4.91 28.62
CA LEU A 5 -12.68 -4.41 27.58
C LEU A 5 -14.10 -4.42 28.16
N ASN A 6 -14.54 -3.25 28.64
CA ASN A 6 -15.88 -3.02 29.17
C ASN A 6 -16.91 -3.29 28.06
N THR A 7 -17.66 -4.40 28.16
CA THR A 7 -18.66 -4.84 27.18
C THR A 7 -20.05 -4.28 27.48
N ASN A 8 -20.18 -2.97 27.69
CA ASN A 8 -21.49 -2.34 27.90
C ASN A 8 -21.61 -1.00 27.18
N SER A 9 -21.71 -1.08 25.86
CA SER A 9 -22.50 -0.19 25.02
C SER A 9 -22.86 -0.97 23.76
N THR A 10 -24.07 -0.81 23.26
CA THR A 10 -24.54 -1.39 21.99
C THR A 10 -23.70 -0.84 20.83
N ASN A 11 -22.50 -1.41 20.63
CA ASN A 11 -21.46 -0.90 19.72
C ASN A 11 -21.66 -1.40 18.28
N ALA A 12 -22.85 -1.20 17.74
CA ALA A 12 -23.03 -1.37 16.30
C ALA A 12 -22.28 -0.24 15.57
N LEU A 13 -21.55 -0.58 14.51
CA LEU A 13 -20.93 0.42 13.64
C LEU A 13 -22.01 1.36 13.08
N THR A 14 -21.73 2.66 13.10
CA THR A 14 -22.56 3.66 12.43
C THR A 14 -22.56 3.41 10.91
N GLU A 15 -23.61 3.83 10.21
CA GLU A 15 -23.67 3.72 8.74
C GLU A 15 -22.51 4.43 8.05
N GLN A 16 -22.06 5.56 8.61
CA GLN A 16 -20.90 6.27 8.13
C GLN A 16 -19.62 5.42 8.24
N GLN A 17 -19.39 4.78 9.39
CA GLN A 17 -18.23 3.89 9.58
C GLN A 17 -18.28 2.69 8.62
N LYS A 18 -19.45 2.08 8.42
CA LYS A 18 -19.61 1.00 7.44
C LYS A 18 -19.26 1.44 6.02
N LYS A 19 -19.72 2.62 5.61
CA LYS A 19 -19.42 3.19 4.28
C LYS A 19 -17.92 3.46 4.12
N ILE A 20 -17.27 3.99 5.15
CA ILE A 20 -15.82 4.22 5.15
C ILE A 20 -15.06 2.90 4.99
N ILE A 21 -15.44 1.87 5.76
CA ILE A 21 -14.83 0.54 5.67
C ILE A 21 -14.99 -0.03 4.26
N GLN A 22 -16.21 -0.03 3.71
CA GLN A 22 -16.47 -0.55 2.37
C GLN A 22 -15.63 0.17 1.30
N ASN A 23 -15.65 1.51 1.29
CA ASN A 23 -14.87 2.32 0.35
C ASN A 23 -13.36 2.08 0.48
N THR A 24 -12.87 1.86 1.70
CA THR A 24 -11.47 1.54 1.96
C THR A 24 -11.09 0.19 1.37
N THR A 25 -11.92 -0.84 1.61
CA THR A 25 -11.73 -2.18 1.09
C THR A 25 -11.77 -2.20 -0.44
N ASP A 26 -12.74 -1.54 -1.06
CA ASP A 26 -12.88 -1.47 -2.52
C ASP A 26 -11.65 -0.82 -3.17
N LYS A 27 -11.19 0.31 -2.62
CA LYS A 27 -9.99 1.01 -3.10
C LYS A 27 -8.72 0.18 -2.93
N ALA A 28 -8.56 -0.48 -1.79
CA ALA A 28 -7.40 -1.34 -1.54
C ALA A 28 -7.38 -2.55 -2.47
N GLU A 29 -8.54 -3.17 -2.72
CA GLU A 29 -8.67 -4.28 -3.66
C GLU A 29 -8.27 -3.87 -5.08
N THR A 30 -8.84 -2.77 -5.62
CA THR A 30 -8.46 -2.25 -6.94
C THR A 30 -6.98 -1.88 -7.00
N PHE A 31 -6.46 -1.21 -5.96
CA PHE A 31 -5.05 -0.86 -5.89
C PHE A 31 -4.14 -2.09 -5.97
N VAL A 32 -4.42 -3.13 -5.18
CA VAL A 32 -3.57 -4.33 -5.09
C VAL A 32 -3.73 -5.24 -6.32
N LYS A 33 -4.97 -5.61 -6.66
CA LYS A 33 -5.26 -6.65 -7.67
C LYS A 33 -5.16 -6.14 -9.09
N ASP A 34 -5.69 -4.94 -9.35
CA ASP A 34 -5.89 -4.46 -10.72
C ASP A 34 -4.79 -3.50 -11.17
N TYR A 35 -4.07 -2.87 -10.23
CA TYR A 35 -3.22 -1.73 -10.53
C TYR A 35 -1.75 -1.92 -10.14
N TYR A 36 -1.42 -1.88 -8.86
CA TYR A 36 -0.04 -1.70 -8.38
C TYR A 36 0.89 -2.81 -8.87
N TYR A 37 0.61 -4.08 -8.53
CA TYR A 37 1.50 -5.19 -8.88
C TYR A 37 1.51 -5.48 -10.38
N HIS A 38 0.37 -5.34 -11.06
CA HIS A 38 0.30 -5.46 -12.51
C HIS A 38 1.23 -4.46 -13.20
N LEU A 39 1.16 -3.18 -12.82
CA LEU A 39 2.02 -2.15 -13.38
C LEU A 39 3.47 -2.29 -12.89
N TYR A 40 3.69 -2.76 -11.67
CA TYR A 40 5.03 -3.01 -11.16
C TYR A 40 5.79 -4.02 -12.01
N ASP A 41 5.08 -5.04 -12.51
CA ASP A 41 5.67 -6.10 -13.32
C ASP A 41 5.72 -5.77 -14.81
N THR A 42 4.78 -4.96 -15.32
CA THR A 42 4.65 -4.70 -16.77
C THR A 42 5.10 -3.30 -17.21
N ASN A 43 4.96 -2.28 -16.35
CA ASN A 43 5.24 -0.88 -16.69
C ASN A 43 5.52 -0.01 -15.44
N ARG A 44 6.71 -0.13 -14.85
CA ARG A 44 7.10 0.62 -13.64
C ARG A 44 7.06 2.14 -13.80
N LYS A 45 7.13 2.67 -15.02
CA LYS A 45 6.97 4.12 -15.26
C LYS A 45 5.59 4.63 -14.84
N GLU A 46 4.55 3.78 -14.94
CA GLU A 46 3.21 4.13 -14.46
C GLU A 46 3.13 4.04 -12.93
N VAL A 47 3.84 3.08 -12.32
CA VAL A 47 3.96 2.98 -10.86
C VAL A 47 4.60 4.24 -10.26
N VAL A 48 5.64 4.78 -10.91
CA VAL A 48 6.31 6.03 -10.47
C VAL A 48 5.30 7.19 -10.30
N LYS A 49 4.24 7.26 -11.12
CA LYS A 49 3.23 8.33 -11.04
C LYS A 49 2.38 8.29 -9.77
N LEU A 50 2.36 7.15 -9.07
CA LEU A 50 1.71 6.99 -7.76
C LEU A 50 2.51 7.63 -6.63
N TYR A 51 3.79 7.93 -6.87
CA TYR A 51 4.67 8.57 -5.90
C TYR A 51 4.72 10.09 -6.15
N LYS A 52 5.15 10.83 -5.11
CA LYS A 52 5.30 12.28 -5.07
C LYS A 52 6.63 12.63 -4.42
N ASP A 53 6.98 13.91 -4.40
CA ASP A 53 8.22 14.39 -3.76
C ASP A 53 8.25 14.11 -2.24
N ILE A 54 7.07 14.03 -1.62
CA ILE A 54 6.90 13.69 -0.20
C ILE A 54 7.02 12.19 0.08
N SER A 55 6.97 11.34 -0.95
CA SER A 55 6.92 9.89 -0.78
C SER A 55 8.25 9.31 -0.32
N ILE A 56 8.18 8.26 0.49
CA ILE A 56 9.36 7.52 0.97
C ILE A 56 9.15 6.02 0.74
N SER A 57 10.08 5.41 0.01
CA SER A 57 10.17 3.96 -0.15
C SER A 57 11.25 3.38 0.74
N ILE A 58 10.94 2.27 1.40
CA ILE A 58 11.87 1.53 2.25
C ILE A 58 12.03 0.13 1.67
N TRP A 59 13.04 -0.04 0.81
CA TRP A 59 13.31 -1.29 0.11
C TRP A 59 14.35 -2.11 0.85
N ASN A 60 13.94 -3.24 1.45
CA ASN A 60 14.80 -4.11 2.26
C ASN A 60 15.62 -3.35 3.33
N GLY A 61 15.02 -2.32 3.92
CA GLY A 61 15.66 -1.47 4.94
C GLY A 61 16.46 -0.29 4.37
N THR A 62 16.54 -0.13 3.05
CA THR A 62 17.15 1.04 2.40
C THR A 62 16.09 2.09 2.11
N GLU A 63 16.25 3.27 2.69
CA GLU A 63 15.37 4.41 2.44
C GLU A 63 15.65 5.06 1.08
N CYS A 64 14.59 5.42 0.37
CA CYS A 64 14.59 6.14 -0.88
C CYS A 64 13.49 7.20 -0.88
N LYS A 65 13.86 8.49 -0.83
CA LYS A 65 12.91 9.60 -0.69
C LYS A 65 12.74 10.38 -2.00
N GLY A 66 11.48 10.68 -2.33
CA GLY A 66 11.08 11.53 -3.44
C GLY A 66 11.02 10.79 -4.78
N ILE A 67 10.14 11.27 -5.66
CA ILE A 67 9.77 10.58 -6.91
C ILE A 67 10.97 10.26 -7.81
N THR A 68 11.95 11.17 -7.94
CA THR A 68 13.14 10.97 -8.77
C THR A 68 14.03 9.82 -8.28
N ASN A 69 14.23 9.71 -6.97
CA ASN A 69 15.04 8.63 -6.40
C ASN A 69 14.28 7.30 -6.46
N ILE A 70 12.96 7.32 -6.25
CA ILE A 70 12.11 6.14 -6.36
C ILE A 70 12.06 5.62 -7.80
N GLU A 71 11.98 6.51 -8.79
CA GLU A 71 12.10 6.13 -10.21
C GLU A 71 13.42 5.43 -10.50
N LYS A 72 14.53 5.98 -9.99
CA LYS A 72 15.84 5.36 -10.12
C LYS A 72 15.88 3.97 -9.47
N LEU A 73 15.40 3.85 -8.22
CA LEU A 73 15.29 2.57 -7.51
C LEU A 73 14.50 1.53 -8.33
N LEU A 74 13.30 1.88 -8.79
CA LEU A 74 12.44 0.98 -9.56
C LEU A 74 13.06 0.57 -10.91
N SER A 75 13.91 1.42 -11.50
CA SER A 75 14.64 1.12 -12.73
C SER A 75 15.80 0.13 -12.53
N GLU A 76 16.37 0.08 -11.32
CA GLU A 76 17.47 -0.82 -10.95
C GLU A 76 16.96 -2.20 -10.49
N ILE A 77 15.69 -2.30 -10.10
CA ILE A 77 15.08 -3.57 -9.71
C ILE A 77 14.96 -4.49 -10.96
N PRO A 78 15.35 -5.77 -10.89
CA PRO A 78 15.22 -6.68 -12.02
C PRO A 78 13.76 -6.90 -12.42
N THR A 79 13.49 -7.42 -13.63
CA THR A 79 12.14 -7.79 -14.04
C THR A 79 11.51 -8.72 -13.01
N SER A 80 10.29 -8.41 -12.59
CA SER A 80 9.58 -9.09 -11.51
C SER A 80 8.28 -9.73 -11.99
N ASN A 81 7.82 -10.73 -11.26
CA ASN A 81 6.47 -11.27 -11.34
C ASN A 81 5.95 -11.53 -9.93
N HIS A 82 4.91 -10.81 -9.53
CA HIS A 82 4.30 -10.90 -8.21
C HIS A 82 3.07 -11.81 -8.25
N SER A 83 3.00 -12.69 -7.26
CA SER A 83 1.82 -13.48 -6.91
C SER A 83 1.39 -13.07 -5.51
N VAL A 84 0.40 -12.18 -5.41
CA VAL A 84 -0.16 -11.76 -4.12
C VAL A 84 -0.99 -12.90 -3.54
N GLU A 85 -0.65 -13.33 -2.33
CA GLU A 85 -1.35 -14.42 -1.63
C GLU A 85 -2.38 -13.87 -0.64
N CYS A 86 -2.08 -12.73 0.00
CA CYS A 86 -2.96 -12.08 0.95
C CYS A 86 -2.77 -10.56 0.91
N TYR A 87 -3.84 -9.83 1.19
CA TYR A 87 -3.79 -8.42 1.52
C TYR A 87 -4.86 -8.07 2.54
N ASP A 88 -4.60 -7.04 3.33
CA ASP A 88 -5.53 -6.46 4.28
C ASP A 88 -5.39 -4.93 4.25
N CYS A 89 -6.41 -4.22 4.69
CA CYS A 89 -6.41 -2.76 4.70
C CYS A 89 -7.17 -2.16 5.87
N GLN A 90 -6.76 -0.96 6.27
CA GLN A 90 -7.38 -0.23 7.37
C GLN A 90 -7.52 1.25 7.01
N PRO A 91 -8.66 1.89 7.32
CA PRO A 91 -8.77 3.34 7.26
C PRO A 91 -7.91 3.95 8.36
N VAL A 92 -7.09 4.93 7.99
CA VAL A 92 -6.23 5.70 8.90
C VAL A 92 -6.72 7.14 8.91
N THR A 93 -6.72 7.77 10.09
CA THR A 93 -7.14 9.16 10.26
C THR A 93 -6.44 10.08 9.25
N SER A 94 -7.23 10.99 8.68
CA SER A 94 -6.79 12.07 7.81
C SER A 94 -7.54 13.35 8.19
N ASP A 95 -7.19 14.46 7.54
CA ASP A 95 -7.89 15.74 7.71
C ASP A 95 -9.32 15.73 7.11
N ASP A 96 -9.65 14.70 6.32
CA ASP A 96 -10.98 14.48 5.73
C ASP A 96 -11.61 13.21 6.34
N PRO A 97 -12.48 13.35 7.34
CA PRO A 97 -13.08 12.21 8.05
C PRO A 97 -13.89 11.26 7.16
N GLU A 98 -14.37 11.71 6.00
CA GLU A 98 -15.13 10.88 5.06
C GLU A 98 -14.22 10.12 4.08
N ASN A 99 -12.98 10.58 3.91
CA ASN A 99 -11.99 9.97 3.05
C ASN A 99 -10.66 9.79 3.81
N PRO A 100 -10.58 8.76 4.65
CA PRO A 100 -9.37 8.47 5.41
C PRO A 100 -8.20 8.14 4.48
N ASN A 101 -7.01 8.25 5.03
CA ASN A 101 -5.83 7.61 4.47
C ASN A 101 -6.02 6.08 4.52
N ILE A 102 -5.29 5.33 3.72
CA ILE A 102 -5.46 3.88 3.66
C ILE A 102 -4.12 3.21 3.94
N LEU A 103 -4.06 2.43 5.03
CA LEU A 103 -2.96 1.50 5.28
C LEU A 103 -3.29 0.19 4.57
N ILE A 104 -2.40 -0.29 3.73
CA ILE A 104 -2.53 -1.58 3.04
C ILE A 104 -1.33 -2.44 3.45
N VAL A 105 -1.58 -3.68 3.81
CA VAL A 105 -0.54 -4.69 4.00
C VAL A 105 -0.77 -5.81 3.00
N THR A 106 0.28 -6.26 2.35
CA THR A 106 0.23 -7.33 1.35
C THR A 106 1.35 -8.32 1.62
N SER A 107 1.09 -9.58 1.31
CA SER A 107 2.11 -10.63 1.33
C SER A 107 1.91 -11.57 0.16
N GLY A 108 3.00 -12.17 -0.28
CA GLY A 108 2.96 -13.18 -1.32
C GLY A 108 4.36 -13.58 -1.75
N LYS A 109 4.50 -13.88 -3.03
CA LYS A 109 5.77 -14.26 -3.65
C LYS A 109 6.09 -13.34 -4.82
N VAL A 110 7.37 -13.03 -4.97
CA VAL A 110 7.91 -12.30 -6.12
C VAL A 110 9.02 -13.13 -6.74
N THR A 111 9.02 -13.25 -8.06
CA THR A 111 10.10 -13.91 -8.81
C THR A 111 10.84 -12.88 -9.66
N TYR A 112 12.14 -12.72 -9.43
CA TYR A 112 13.00 -11.85 -10.22
C TYR A 112 13.76 -12.63 -11.29
N ASN A 113 13.83 -12.06 -12.50
CA ASN A 113 14.52 -12.62 -13.67
C ASN A 113 14.21 -14.11 -13.93
N VAL A 114 13.01 -14.58 -13.56
CA VAL A 114 12.56 -15.98 -13.71
C VAL A 114 13.38 -16.99 -12.88
N GLN A 115 14.29 -16.53 -12.01
CA GLN A 115 15.24 -17.41 -11.32
C GLN A 115 15.11 -17.35 -9.80
N SER A 116 15.06 -16.14 -9.21
CA SER A 116 15.05 -15.98 -7.76
C SER A 116 13.65 -15.65 -7.27
N SER A 117 13.02 -16.63 -6.62
CA SER A 117 11.71 -16.46 -5.98
C SER A 117 11.89 -16.18 -4.50
N HIS A 118 11.21 -15.14 -4.02
CA HIS A 118 11.20 -14.75 -2.63
C HIS A 118 9.79 -14.56 -2.13
N SER A 119 9.54 -14.88 -0.87
CA SER A 119 8.36 -14.33 -0.20
C SER A 119 8.58 -12.84 0.05
N PHE A 120 7.50 -12.06 0.09
CA PHE A 120 7.58 -10.66 0.42
C PHE A 120 6.47 -10.23 1.36
N HIS A 121 6.75 -9.19 2.13
CA HIS A 121 5.78 -8.37 2.82
C HIS A 121 5.92 -6.93 2.32
N HIS A 122 4.80 -6.30 2.01
CA HIS A 122 4.78 -4.95 1.49
C HIS A 122 3.65 -4.17 2.14
N THR A 123 4.01 -3.08 2.80
CA THR A 123 3.07 -2.16 3.45
C THR A 123 3.03 -0.85 2.68
N PHE A 124 1.84 -0.31 2.46
CA PHE A 124 1.62 0.98 1.82
C PHE A 124 0.81 1.89 2.74
N LEU A 125 1.14 3.17 2.78
CA LEU A 125 0.27 4.22 3.29
C LEU A 125 -0.14 5.11 2.11
N LEU A 126 -1.40 4.99 1.70
CA LEU A 126 -2.00 5.84 0.68
C LEU A 126 -2.63 7.07 1.33
N ILE A 127 -2.33 8.24 0.77
CA ILE A 127 -2.90 9.52 1.18
C ILE A 127 -3.47 10.25 -0.02
N LYS A 128 -4.28 11.29 0.20
CA LYS A 128 -4.67 12.19 -0.88
C LYS A 128 -3.51 13.12 -1.26
N ASP A 129 -3.21 13.20 -2.54
CA ASP A 129 -2.38 14.26 -3.09
C ASP A 129 -3.08 15.61 -2.87
N PRO A 130 -2.44 16.59 -2.21
CA PRO A 130 -3.06 17.88 -1.91
C PRO A 130 -3.47 18.65 -3.17
N THR A 131 -2.79 18.41 -4.30
CA THR A 131 -3.02 19.09 -5.57
C THR A 131 -4.12 18.41 -6.39
N THR A 132 -4.00 17.10 -6.59
CA THR A 132 -4.89 16.37 -7.50
C THR A 132 -6.09 15.73 -6.81
N GLN A 133 -6.07 15.63 -5.47
CA GLN A 133 -7.05 14.92 -4.64
C GLN A 133 -7.15 13.40 -4.93
N ASN A 134 -6.34 12.89 -5.85
CA ASN A 134 -6.19 11.45 -6.11
C ASN A 134 -5.33 10.80 -5.03
N LEU A 135 -5.50 9.49 -4.82
CA LEU A 135 -4.63 8.75 -3.92
C LEU A 135 -3.21 8.64 -4.49
N CYS A 136 -2.22 8.87 -3.63
CA CYS A 136 -0.81 8.65 -3.89
C CYS A 136 -0.18 7.88 -2.73
N ILE A 137 0.98 7.27 -2.98
CA ILE A 137 1.73 6.51 -1.96
C ILE A 137 2.55 7.50 -1.16
N SER A 138 2.26 7.68 0.13
CA SER A 138 3.11 8.47 1.04
C SER A 138 4.29 7.66 1.52
N TYR A 139 4.05 6.40 1.89
CA TYR A 139 5.08 5.47 2.31
C TYR A 139 4.83 4.11 1.68
N ASP A 140 5.90 3.46 1.24
CA ASP A 140 5.93 2.02 1.02
C ASP A 140 7.11 1.39 1.75
N CYS A 141 6.92 0.17 2.23
CA CYS A 141 7.95 -0.61 2.90
C CYS A 141 7.86 -2.04 2.41
N LEU A 142 8.83 -2.43 1.58
CA LEU A 142 8.93 -3.78 1.06
C LEU A 142 10.10 -4.51 1.69
N ARG A 143 9.82 -5.72 2.18
CA ARG A 143 10.81 -6.65 2.69
C ARG A 143 10.67 -7.99 2.01
N LEU A 144 11.75 -8.43 1.38
CA LEU A 144 11.90 -9.80 0.90
C LEU A 144 12.25 -10.70 2.09
N THR A 145 11.66 -11.88 2.10
CA THR A 145 11.86 -12.91 3.11
C THR A 145 12.05 -14.23 2.37
N SER A 146 13.11 -14.97 2.73
CA SER A 146 13.62 -16.20 2.08
C SER A 146 13.82 -16.08 0.57
#